data_AF-A0A8B8D7Z0-F1
#
_entry.id   AF-A0A8B8D7Z0-F1
#
_cell.length_a   1.000
_cell.length_b   1.000
_cell.length_c   1.000
_cell.angle_alpha   90.00
_cell.angle_beta   90.00
_cell.angle_gamma   90.00
#
_symmetry.space_group_name_H-M   'P 1'
#
loop_
_entity.id
_entity.type
_entity.pdbx_description
1 polymer ?
#
loop_
_entity_poly.entity_id
_entity_poly.type
_entity_poly.pdbx_seq_one_letter_code
_entity_poly.pdbx_strand_id
1 'polypeptide(L)'
;MLSYSQEPKPVDTKWKHFVLMIVTSTFIFGVIFTMRPTLVIHPIVAMGVVNRQQYIRTTVIRHPSGHDHSDEVNLQTSILKEKTTNSTEYSQYIVPYSNQTLCQNYPDTNNWTFQCSVQCKELTLTDIPTTEVDVIKSCSMLEEGVSWSIIANRTFFHVPYKSKCLDNLIKDHCQTSTAVPNIAHYIWFSKREMNFYHFLSFISALKHINPCLLLVHGEVPYGLYWEYIVLIANNIINVKMEPPTEIFGKKIGRVEHQADVARLLVLKEYGGIYLDTDEVILRSLEDLMDYNFTLSHATDNNLSNGLILSTPNATFISHWLDGYKTYNKAQWAHHSTILPNQLSFKYPHLLHIENKTFVRPNYTQLPLLFQKNFNWSKNYAIHLYIRYYKRMHTFIDVRRLKTTMGSVARYILYDTKELCFDA
;
A
#
# COMPACT_ATOMS: atom_id res chain seq x y z
N MET A 1 -1.60 51.38 36.63
CA MET A 1 -1.34 51.38 38.08
C MET A 1 -1.41 49.92 38.53
N LEU A 2 -0.43 49.21 39.06
CA LEU A 2 0.96 49.38 39.56
C LEU A 2 1.59 47.96 39.35
N SER A 3 2.64 47.73 38.55
CA SER A 3 4.10 47.80 38.82
C SER A 3 4.60 47.23 40.17
N TYR A 4 5.44 46.18 40.13
CA TYR A 4 6.68 45.91 40.92
C TYR A 4 7.19 44.49 40.54
N SER A 5 8.12 44.31 39.57
CA SER A 5 9.62 44.23 39.66
C SER A 5 10.16 43.21 40.70
N GLN A 6 10.72 42.07 40.25
CA GLN A 6 12.17 41.71 40.18
C GLN A 6 12.81 41.49 41.58
N GLU A 7 13.60 40.45 41.92
CA GLU A 7 14.67 39.72 41.21
C GLU A 7 15.19 38.49 42.08
N PRO A 8 16.34 37.80 41.89
CA PRO A 8 16.37 36.34 41.63
C PRO A 8 17.30 35.42 42.49
N LYS A 9 17.18 34.09 42.27
CA LYS A 9 18.14 32.94 42.39
C LYS A 9 18.95 32.65 43.69
N PRO A 10 19.22 31.35 43.96
CA PRO A 10 20.55 30.77 43.72
C PRO A 10 20.45 29.39 43.00
N VAL A 11 21.21 29.06 41.95
CA VAL A 11 22.59 28.52 41.88
C VAL A 11 22.87 27.38 42.87
N ASP A 12 22.94 26.15 42.34
CA ASP A 12 23.71 25.07 42.94
C ASP A 12 24.49 24.31 41.84
N THR A 13 25.73 23.94 42.16
CA THR A 13 26.73 23.38 41.23
C THR A 13 27.53 22.27 41.90
N LYS A 14 27.98 21.31 41.07
CA LYS A 14 28.99 20.23 41.28
C LYS A 14 28.40 18.93 41.85
N TRP A 15 28.60 17.77 41.23
CA TRP A 15 29.91 17.17 40.92
C TRP A 15 29.93 16.28 39.66
N LYS A 16 31.08 16.34 38.97
CA LYS A 16 31.54 15.49 37.87
C LYS A 16 32.07 14.16 38.42
N HIS A 17 31.91 13.07 37.69
CA HIS A 17 32.95 12.03 37.59
C HIS A 17 33.04 11.56 36.13
N PHE A 18 34.28 11.32 35.73
CA PHE A 18 34.84 11.33 34.39
C PHE A 18 35.43 9.93 34.17
N VAL A 19 35.09 9.21 33.10
CA VAL A 19 35.97 8.16 32.56
C VAL A 19 35.92 8.23 31.03
N LEU A 20 37.03 8.71 30.49
CA LEU A 20 37.42 8.73 29.09
C LEU A 20 38.31 7.50 28.87
N MET A 21 37.98 6.62 27.93
CA MET A 21 38.93 5.61 27.42
C MET A 21 39.45 6.07 26.06
N ILE A 22 40.65 6.65 26.08
CA ILE A 22 41.57 6.71 24.95
C ILE A 22 42.64 5.65 25.22
N VAL A 23 42.85 4.74 24.27
CA VAL A 23 44.09 3.97 24.17
C VAL A 23 44.67 4.25 22.79
N THR A 24 45.72 5.06 22.80
CA THR A 24 46.72 5.16 21.74
C THR A 24 47.83 4.16 22.04
N SER A 25 48.25 3.37 21.06
CA SER A 25 49.66 2.97 20.97
C SER A 25 50.04 2.73 19.52
N THR A 26 51.06 3.46 19.11
CA THR A 26 51.73 3.43 17.81
C THR A 26 53.03 2.66 18.00
N PHE A 27 53.36 1.70 17.14
CA PHE A 27 54.75 1.37 16.85
C PHE A 27 54.92 0.99 15.37
N ILE A 28 55.97 1.58 14.80
CA ILE A 28 56.40 1.60 13.40
C ILE A 28 57.59 0.64 13.26
N PHE A 29 57.68 -0.13 12.16
CA PHE A 29 58.82 -0.21 11.20
C PHE A 29 58.87 -1.56 10.47
N GLY A 30 59.11 -1.51 9.16
CA GLY A 30 59.58 -2.67 8.40
C GLY A 30 59.22 -2.69 6.91
N VAL A 31 59.83 -1.79 6.14
CA VAL A 31 59.88 -1.82 4.65
C VAL A 31 60.84 -2.94 4.19
N ILE A 32 60.56 -3.60 3.06
CA ILE A 32 61.50 -3.82 1.93
C ILE A 32 60.81 -4.61 0.78
N PHE A 33 60.91 -4.00 -0.42
CA PHE A 33 60.95 -4.48 -1.81
C PHE A 33 60.92 -6.01 -2.05
N THR A 34 60.27 -6.51 -3.12
CA THR A 34 60.86 -6.51 -4.47
C THR A 34 59.86 -6.55 -5.66
N MET A 35 60.45 -6.26 -6.82
CA MET A 35 59.93 -5.90 -8.14
C MET A 35 59.38 -7.08 -8.99
N ARG A 36 58.32 -6.79 -9.80
CA ARG A 36 58.10 -6.98 -11.28
C ARG A 36 58.73 -8.18 -12.05
N PRO A 37 58.40 -8.44 -13.35
CA PRO A 37 57.15 -8.41 -14.15
C PRO A 37 57.05 -9.61 -15.15
N THR A 38 56.25 -9.48 -16.23
CA THR A 38 56.20 -10.24 -17.52
C THR A 38 55.27 -11.47 -17.60
N LEU A 39 54.62 -11.84 -18.72
CA LEU A 39 54.72 -11.48 -20.13
C LEU A 39 53.39 -11.80 -20.88
N VAL A 40 53.17 -11.11 -21.99
CA VAL A 40 52.13 -11.21 -23.03
C VAL A 40 52.19 -12.52 -23.81
N ILE A 41 51.05 -13.14 -24.20
CA ILE A 41 50.87 -13.86 -25.48
C ILE A 41 49.40 -13.81 -25.95
N HIS A 42 49.17 -13.30 -27.16
CA HIS A 42 47.96 -13.52 -28.00
C HIS A 42 48.12 -14.85 -28.76
N PRO A 43 47.03 -15.53 -29.13
CA PRO A 43 46.81 -15.70 -30.56
C PRO A 43 45.35 -15.52 -31.01
N ILE A 44 45.21 -15.67 -32.32
CA ILE A 44 44.17 -15.25 -33.26
C ILE A 44 43.27 -16.45 -33.64
N VAL A 45 41.97 -16.18 -33.83
CA VAL A 45 40.97 -16.83 -34.70
C VAL A 45 40.60 -18.31 -34.48
N ALA A 46 39.31 -18.56 -34.23
CA ALA A 46 38.50 -19.54 -35.00
C ALA A 46 36.99 -19.30 -34.80
N MET A 47 36.27 -19.47 -35.90
CA MET A 47 34.83 -19.34 -36.10
C MET A 47 33.98 -20.22 -35.18
N GLY A 48 32.78 -19.74 -34.84
CA GLY A 48 31.76 -20.54 -34.17
C GLY A 48 30.40 -19.85 -34.19
N VAL A 49 29.76 -19.83 -35.36
CA VAL A 49 28.33 -19.53 -35.48
C VAL A 49 27.55 -20.59 -34.69
N VAL A 50 26.86 -20.19 -33.62
CA VAL A 50 25.78 -21.00 -33.03
C VAL A 50 24.54 -20.14 -32.90
N ASN A 51 23.70 -20.30 -33.93
CA ASN A 51 22.34 -19.84 -34.01
C ASN A 51 21.52 -20.50 -32.88
N ARG A 52 21.03 -19.75 -31.90
CA ARG A 52 19.96 -20.20 -31.00
C ARG A 52 18.71 -19.41 -31.34
N GLN A 53 17.90 -19.97 -32.24
CA GLN A 53 16.50 -19.57 -32.42
C GLN A 53 15.76 -19.77 -31.09
N GLN A 54 15.31 -18.67 -30.49
CA GLN A 54 14.27 -18.72 -29.47
C GLN A 54 12.96 -19.12 -30.17
N TYR A 55 12.45 -20.30 -29.83
CA TYR A 55 11.11 -20.72 -30.20
C TYR A 55 10.10 -19.83 -29.48
N ILE A 56 9.54 -18.86 -30.21
CA ILE A 56 8.28 -18.21 -29.84
C ILE A 56 7.17 -19.21 -30.16
N ARG A 57 6.60 -19.85 -29.14
CA ARG A 57 5.33 -20.58 -29.28
C ARG A 57 4.21 -19.54 -29.25
N THR A 58 3.67 -19.23 -30.42
CA THR A 58 2.36 -18.58 -30.57
C THR A 58 1.30 -19.59 -30.13
N THR A 59 0.94 -19.59 -28.84
CA THR A 59 -0.23 -20.35 -28.37
C THR A 59 -1.47 -19.53 -28.68
N VAL A 60 -2.31 -20.03 -29.59
CA VAL A 60 -3.64 -19.52 -29.89
C VAL A 60 -4.44 -19.41 -28.59
N ILE A 61 -4.91 -18.21 -28.28
CA ILE A 61 -5.78 -17.95 -27.14
C ILE A 61 -7.11 -18.63 -27.44
N ARG A 62 -7.38 -19.77 -26.79
CA ARG A 62 -8.76 -20.24 -26.61
C ARG A 62 -9.35 -19.37 -25.51
N HIS A 63 -10.45 -18.67 -25.80
CA HIS A 63 -11.26 -18.05 -24.76
C HIS A 63 -11.60 -19.13 -23.72
N PRO A 64 -11.22 -18.98 -22.45
CA PRO A 64 -11.63 -19.91 -21.41
C PRO A 64 -13.11 -19.67 -21.16
N SER A 65 -13.95 -20.50 -21.77
CA SER A 65 -15.34 -20.63 -21.36
C SER A 65 -15.37 -21.42 -20.05
N GLY A 66 -15.69 -20.73 -18.96
CA GLY A 66 -15.97 -21.31 -17.64
C GLY A 66 -14.88 -21.03 -16.60
N HIS A 67 -15.20 -20.17 -15.62
CA HIS A 67 -14.52 -20.19 -14.32
C HIS A 67 -14.75 -21.55 -13.66
N ASP A 68 -13.68 -22.28 -13.31
CA ASP A 68 -13.81 -23.47 -12.47
C ASP A 68 -14.08 -23.04 -11.03
N HIS A 69 -15.36 -22.97 -10.66
CA HIS A 69 -15.79 -22.62 -9.31
C HIS A 69 -15.17 -23.50 -8.22
N SER A 70 -14.66 -24.70 -8.55
CA SER A 70 -14.07 -25.59 -7.55
C SER A 70 -12.72 -25.07 -7.01
N ASP A 71 -11.90 -24.44 -7.86
CA ASP A 71 -10.61 -23.88 -7.47
C ASP A 71 -10.78 -22.63 -6.58
N GLU A 72 -11.74 -21.78 -6.93
CA GLU A 72 -12.11 -20.58 -6.18
C GLU A 72 -12.54 -20.93 -4.74
N VAL A 73 -13.43 -21.93 -4.62
CA VAL A 73 -13.89 -22.47 -3.34
C VAL A 73 -12.74 -23.09 -2.54
N ASN A 74 -11.82 -23.81 -3.20
CA ASN A 74 -10.66 -24.42 -2.54
C ASN A 74 -9.69 -23.36 -1.99
N LEU A 75 -9.43 -22.29 -2.74
CA LEU A 75 -8.53 -21.22 -2.32
C LEU A 75 -9.14 -20.39 -1.18
N GLN A 76 -10.43 -20.06 -1.29
CA GLN A 76 -11.20 -19.43 -0.22
C GLN A 76 -11.14 -20.28 1.06
N THR A 77 -11.42 -21.57 0.92
CA THR A 77 -11.38 -22.51 2.04
C THR A 77 -9.97 -22.57 2.64
N SER A 78 -8.92 -22.49 1.82
CA SER A 78 -7.53 -22.50 2.28
C SER A 78 -7.15 -21.24 3.06
N ILE A 79 -7.60 -20.06 2.61
CA ILE A 79 -7.46 -18.79 3.33
C ILE A 79 -8.21 -18.83 4.66
N LEU A 80 -9.47 -19.29 4.66
CA LEU A 80 -10.28 -19.42 5.87
C LEU A 80 -9.68 -20.47 6.83
N LYS A 81 -9.03 -21.51 6.30
CA LYS A 81 -8.32 -22.54 7.08
C LYS A 81 -6.92 -22.13 7.51
N GLU A 82 -6.41 -20.94 7.17
CA GLU A 82 -5.07 -20.50 7.55
C GLU A 82 -4.94 -20.47 9.08
N LYS A 83 -4.32 -21.53 9.62
CA LYS A 83 -4.21 -21.79 11.04
C LYS A 83 -3.35 -20.73 11.70
N THR A 84 -3.99 -19.96 12.58
CA THR A 84 -3.44 -19.22 13.74
C THR A 84 -1.92 -19.13 13.80
N THR A 85 -1.35 -17.96 13.52
CA THR A 85 -0.01 -17.66 14.02
C THR A 85 -0.11 -17.59 15.55
N ASN A 86 0.76 -18.33 16.23
CA ASN A 86 0.81 -18.43 17.69
C ASN A 86 1.34 -17.10 18.28
N SER A 87 0.51 -16.05 18.23
CA SER A 87 0.83 -14.71 18.74
C SER A 87 0.47 -14.65 20.22
N THR A 88 1.42 -15.00 21.09
CA THR A 88 1.26 -15.01 22.55
C THR A 88 1.07 -13.62 23.16
N GLU A 89 1.43 -12.55 22.45
CA GLU A 89 1.42 -11.17 22.95
C GLU A 89 0.05 -10.48 22.82
N TYR A 90 -0.73 -10.84 21.79
CA TYR A 90 -2.05 -10.28 21.53
C TYR A 90 -3.20 -11.26 21.80
N SER A 91 -2.87 -12.48 22.23
CA SER A 91 -3.86 -13.46 22.75
C SER A 91 -4.76 -12.85 23.83
N GLN A 92 -4.23 -11.91 24.63
CA GLN A 92 -4.99 -11.17 25.64
C GLN A 92 -6.14 -10.31 25.06
N TYR A 93 -6.05 -9.89 23.80
CA TYR A 93 -7.10 -9.12 23.12
C TYR A 93 -8.05 -10.02 22.32
N ILE A 94 -7.75 -11.31 22.20
CA ILE A 94 -8.60 -12.29 21.52
C ILE A 94 -9.61 -12.82 22.55
N VAL A 95 -10.89 -12.48 22.38
CA VAL A 95 -11.95 -12.91 23.30
C VAL A 95 -12.20 -14.42 23.13
N PRO A 96 -12.05 -15.25 24.17
CA PRO A 96 -12.37 -16.67 24.09
C PRO A 96 -13.86 -16.89 23.78
N TYR A 97 -14.20 -17.94 23.02
CA TYR A 97 -15.60 -18.27 22.70
C TYR A 97 -16.49 -18.40 23.94
N SER A 98 -15.97 -19.01 25.02
CA SER A 98 -16.68 -19.15 26.30
C SER A 98 -17.08 -17.83 26.95
N ASN A 99 -16.44 -16.73 26.56
CA ASN A 99 -16.63 -15.41 27.16
C ASN A 99 -17.37 -14.45 26.22
N GLN A 100 -17.89 -14.95 25.10
CA GLN A 100 -18.67 -14.15 24.16
C GLN A 100 -20.12 -14.05 24.62
N THR A 101 -20.70 -12.87 24.47
CA THR A 101 -22.11 -12.62 24.75
C THR A 101 -22.79 -12.16 23.48
N LEU A 102 -23.99 -12.65 23.19
CA LEU A 102 -24.73 -12.22 22.01
C LEU A 102 -25.13 -10.75 22.15
N CYS A 103 -25.04 -9.99 21.07
CA CYS A 103 -25.54 -8.61 21.07
C CYS A 103 -27.05 -8.61 21.33
N GLN A 104 -27.51 -7.77 22.27
CA GLN A 104 -28.95 -7.50 22.42
C GLN A 104 -29.45 -6.82 21.14
N ASN A 105 -30.68 -7.13 20.71
CA ASN A 105 -31.18 -6.84 19.36
C ASN A 105 -30.81 -5.44 18.83
N TYR A 106 -30.25 -5.43 17.61
CA TYR A 106 -29.56 -4.34 16.90
C TYR A 106 -28.24 -3.87 17.56
N PRO A 107 -27.08 -4.05 16.90
CA PRO A 107 -25.81 -3.53 17.40
C PRO A 107 -25.89 -2.02 17.64
N ASP A 108 -25.53 -1.57 18.84
CA ASP A 108 -25.41 -0.14 19.14
C ASP A 108 -24.32 0.47 18.24
N THR A 109 -24.75 1.33 17.31
CA THR A 109 -23.89 2.00 16.34
C THR A 109 -22.94 3.01 17.00
N ASN A 110 -23.24 3.44 18.22
CA ASN A 110 -22.41 4.34 19.01
C ASN A 110 -21.48 3.61 19.98
N ASN A 111 -21.64 2.30 20.15
CA ASN A 111 -20.79 1.51 21.03
C ASN A 111 -19.54 1.01 20.29
N TRP A 112 -18.38 1.52 20.71
CA TRP A 112 -17.06 1.15 20.16
C TRP A 112 -16.24 0.28 21.12
N THR A 113 -16.91 -0.42 22.05
CA THR A 113 -16.23 -1.29 23.03
C THR A 113 -16.09 -2.74 22.55
N PHE A 114 -16.83 -3.15 21.50
CA PHE A 114 -16.81 -4.49 20.90
C PHE A 114 -16.99 -5.60 21.95
N GLN A 115 -18.02 -5.49 22.78
CA GLN A 115 -18.25 -6.37 23.93
C GLN A 115 -19.16 -7.57 23.63
N CYS A 116 -19.89 -7.53 22.53
CA CYS A 116 -20.81 -8.59 22.15
C CYS A 116 -20.43 -9.19 20.80
N SER A 117 -21.05 -10.32 20.48
CA SER A 117 -20.84 -11.09 19.27
C SER A 117 -22.11 -11.19 18.44
N VAL A 118 -21.93 -11.27 17.13
CA VAL A 118 -22.96 -11.57 16.13
C VAL A 118 -22.56 -12.80 15.32
N GLN A 119 -23.53 -13.41 14.65
CA GLN A 119 -23.24 -14.48 13.70
C GLN A 119 -22.64 -13.84 12.46
N CYS A 120 -21.36 -14.08 12.22
CA CYS A 120 -20.70 -13.56 11.02
C CYS A 120 -21.03 -14.45 9.82
N LYS A 121 -21.50 -13.83 8.75
CA LYS A 121 -21.56 -14.48 7.43
C LYS A 121 -20.12 -14.67 6.97
N GLU A 122 -19.76 -15.86 6.52
CA GLU A 122 -18.47 -16.05 5.84
C GLU A 122 -18.41 -15.18 4.59
N LEU A 123 -17.25 -14.59 4.33
CA LEU A 123 -17.02 -13.79 3.12
C LEU A 123 -17.30 -14.67 1.91
N THR A 124 -18.29 -14.33 1.08
CA THR A 124 -18.55 -15.04 -0.17
C THR A 124 -18.06 -14.22 -1.36
N LEU A 125 -17.57 -14.92 -2.38
CA LEU A 125 -16.91 -14.31 -3.55
C LEU A 125 -17.85 -13.41 -4.34
N THR A 126 -19.14 -13.75 -4.36
CA THR A 126 -20.21 -12.95 -4.97
C THR A 126 -20.45 -11.60 -4.28
N ASP A 127 -19.91 -11.39 -3.06
CA ASP A 127 -20.08 -10.14 -2.32
C ASP A 127 -19.12 -9.03 -2.82
N ILE A 128 -18.14 -9.36 -3.68
CA ILE A 128 -17.15 -8.40 -4.19
C ILE A 128 -17.45 -8.12 -5.67
N PRO A 129 -18.12 -6.99 -5.98
CA PRO A 129 -18.41 -6.66 -7.37
C PRO A 129 -17.12 -6.30 -8.09
N THR A 130 -16.85 -6.96 -9.22
CA THR A 130 -15.71 -6.61 -10.07
C THR A 130 -16.16 -6.44 -11.52
N THR A 131 -15.51 -5.51 -12.21
CA THR A 131 -15.80 -5.23 -13.61
C THR A 131 -15.11 -6.27 -14.49
N GLU A 132 -15.81 -6.81 -15.48
CA GLU A 132 -15.21 -7.69 -16.48
C GLU A 132 -14.38 -6.85 -17.47
N VAL A 133 -13.15 -7.28 -17.74
CA VAL A 133 -12.19 -6.52 -18.55
C VAL A 133 -11.61 -7.39 -19.66
N ASP A 134 -11.69 -6.91 -20.90
CA ASP A 134 -11.13 -7.60 -22.07
C ASP A 134 -9.84 -6.91 -22.52
N VAL A 135 -8.74 -7.38 -21.96
CA VAL A 135 -7.40 -6.84 -22.24
C VAL A 135 -6.98 -7.11 -23.69
N ILE A 136 -7.34 -8.27 -24.25
CA ILE A 136 -6.90 -8.68 -25.59
C ILE A 136 -7.52 -7.75 -26.63
N LYS A 137 -8.81 -7.45 -26.48
CA LYS A 137 -9.53 -6.51 -27.33
C LYS A 137 -8.96 -5.10 -27.23
N SER A 138 -8.75 -4.60 -26.01
CA SER A 138 -8.26 -3.23 -25.76
C SER A 138 -6.82 -3.02 -26.27
N CYS A 139 -6.01 -4.09 -26.28
CA CYS A 139 -4.57 -4.03 -26.57
C CYS A 139 -4.18 -4.64 -27.93
N SER A 140 -5.09 -4.61 -28.92
CA SER A 140 -4.82 -5.00 -30.32
C SER A 140 -4.06 -6.33 -30.47
N MET A 141 -4.53 -7.38 -29.79
CA MET A 141 -3.87 -8.71 -29.79
C MET A 141 -2.41 -8.75 -29.28
N LEU A 142 -2.03 -7.84 -28.37
CA LEU A 142 -0.80 -7.93 -27.55
C LEU A 142 0.52 -7.49 -28.23
N GLU A 143 0.49 -6.74 -29.33
CA GLU A 143 1.71 -6.30 -30.04
C GLU A 143 2.59 -5.27 -29.26
N GLU A 144 2.11 -4.73 -28.14
CA GLU A 144 2.72 -3.61 -27.41
C GLU A 144 3.54 -4.01 -26.16
N GLY A 145 4.21 -5.17 -26.16
CA GLY A 145 4.98 -5.62 -24.99
C GLY A 145 4.12 -6.09 -23.80
N VAL A 146 2.83 -6.27 -24.06
CA VAL A 146 1.89 -6.93 -23.16
C VAL A 146 2.31 -8.38 -23.03
N SER A 147 2.39 -8.88 -21.79
CA SER A 147 2.59 -10.30 -21.52
C SER A 147 1.54 -10.78 -20.56
N TRP A 148 1.50 -12.09 -20.31
CA TRP A 148 0.58 -12.68 -19.35
C TRP A 148 1.27 -13.80 -18.60
N SER A 149 0.71 -14.14 -17.44
CA SER A 149 1.04 -15.33 -16.66
C SER A 149 -0.25 -16.07 -16.28
N ILE A 150 -0.12 -17.32 -15.82
CA ILE A 150 -1.24 -18.02 -15.19
C ILE A 150 -1.06 -17.92 -13.68
N ILE A 151 -2.07 -17.37 -13.00
CA ILE A 151 -2.13 -17.28 -11.54
C ILE A 151 -3.46 -17.89 -11.13
N ALA A 152 -3.43 -18.93 -10.29
CA ALA A 152 -4.62 -19.68 -9.88
C ALA A 152 -5.54 -20.04 -11.07
N ASN A 153 -4.97 -20.62 -12.13
CA ASN A 153 -5.68 -21.01 -13.36
C ASN A 153 -6.35 -19.85 -14.15
N ARG A 154 -6.09 -18.59 -13.78
CA ARG A 154 -6.55 -17.40 -14.50
C ARG A 154 -5.42 -16.77 -15.30
N THR A 155 -5.70 -16.32 -16.51
CA THR A 155 -4.78 -15.46 -17.27
C THR A 155 -4.70 -14.09 -16.62
N PHE A 156 -3.50 -13.74 -16.14
CA PHE A 156 -3.21 -12.46 -15.52
C PHE A 156 -2.30 -11.63 -16.42
N PHE A 157 -2.74 -10.42 -16.78
CA PHE A 157 -2.06 -9.59 -17.78
C PHE A 157 -1.06 -8.60 -17.15
N HIS A 158 0.04 -8.39 -17.86
CA HIS A 158 1.11 -7.46 -17.53
C HIS A 158 1.27 -6.45 -18.66
N VAL A 159 0.87 -5.21 -18.42
CA VAL A 159 0.84 -4.13 -19.41
C VAL A 159 1.96 -3.13 -19.12
N PRO A 160 2.73 -2.65 -20.10
CA PRO A 160 3.75 -1.63 -19.83
C PRO A 160 3.15 -0.29 -19.37
N TYR A 161 3.80 0.36 -18.40
CA TYR A 161 3.48 1.74 -18.00
C TYR A 161 3.65 2.70 -19.18
N LYS A 162 2.76 3.68 -19.34
CA LYS A 162 2.75 4.64 -20.47
C LYS A 162 2.71 3.96 -21.84
N SER A 163 1.89 2.92 -21.97
CA SER A 163 1.61 2.26 -23.26
C SER A 163 0.23 2.63 -23.78
N LYS A 164 0.08 2.58 -25.10
CA LYS A 164 -1.20 2.81 -25.78
C LYS A 164 -2.24 1.76 -25.39
N CYS A 165 -1.83 0.53 -25.12
CA CYS A 165 -2.65 -0.55 -24.55
C CYS A 165 -3.24 -0.13 -23.21
N LEU A 166 -2.45 0.40 -22.28
CA LEU A 166 -2.96 0.87 -20.99
C LEU A 166 -3.94 2.04 -21.17
N ASP A 167 -3.62 2.98 -22.05
CA ASP A 167 -4.48 4.13 -22.35
C ASP A 167 -5.83 3.69 -22.94
N ASN A 168 -5.81 2.72 -23.87
CA ASN A 168 -7.03 2.14 -24.44
C ASN A 168 -7.82 1.36 -23.39
N LEU A 169 -7.16 0.56 -22.56
CA LEU A 169 -7.82 -0.22 -21.51
C LEU A 169 -8.57 0.70 -20.54
N ILE A 170 -7.93 1.78 -20.11
CA ILE A 170 -8.55 2.82 -19.29
C ILE A 170 -9.73 3.45 -20.05
N LYS A 171 -9.54 3.87 -21.31
CA LYS A 171 -10.60 4.48 -22.11
C LYS A 171 -11.82 3.58 -22.31
N ASP A 172 -11.60 2.29 -22.53
CA ASP A 172 -12.64 1.32 -22.87
C ASP A 172 -13.44 0.87 -21.63
N HIS A 173 -12.82 0.87 -20.45
CA HIS A 173 -13.43 0.35 -19.22
C HIS A 173 -13.69 1.39 -18.13
N CYS A 174 -13.06 2.56 -18.18
CA CYS A 174 -13.15 3.60 -17.14
C CYS A 174 -13.80 4.88 -17.67
N GLN A 175 -15.12 4.86 -17.79
CA GLN A 175 -15.89 6.09 -18.06
C GLN A 175 -15.91 6.97 -16.81
N THR A 176 -15.71 8.27 -17.02
CA THR A 176 -15.66 9.28 -15.95
C THR A 176 -16.87 10.19 -16.03
N SER A 177 -17.71 10.16 -15.00
CA SER A 177 -18.76 11.19 -14.78
C SER A 177 -18.31 12.29 -13.82
N THR A 178 -17.26 12.02 -13.04
CA THR A 178 -16.65 12.91 -12.04
C THR A 178 -15.28 13.42 -12.52
N ALA A 179 -14.69 14.37 -11.78
CA ALA A 179 -13.37 14.90 -12.11
C ALA A 179 -12.26 13.83 -11.99
N VAL A 180 -12.29 13.05 -10.91
CA VAL A 180 -11.34 11.96 -10.65
C VAL A 180 -11.79 10.70 -11.38
N PRO A 181 -10.91 10.03 -12.15
CA PRO A 181 -11.18 8.68 -12.67
C PRO A 181 -11.37 7.63 -11.59
N ASN A 182 -12.33 6.72 -11.75
CA ASN A 182 -12.55 5.62 -10.78
C ASN A 182 -11.54 4.47 -10.97
N ILE A 183 -10.25 4.81 -11.03
CA ILE A 183 -9.14 3.88 -11.21
C ILE A 183 -8.40 3.81 -9.87
N ALA A 184 -8.22 2.60 -9.34
CA ALA A 184 -7.41 2.40 -8.13
C ALA A 184 -5.97 2.05 -8.51
N HIS A 185 -5.01 2.69 -7.85
CA HIS A 185 -3.59 2.47 -8.08
C HIS A 185 -2.88 2.02 -6.81
N TYR A 186 -2.18 0.88 -6.89
CA TYR A 186 -1.23 0.43 -5.89
C TYR A 186 0.18 0.39 -6.48
N ILE A 187 1.19 0.66 -5.65
CA ILE A 187 2.60 0.52 -6.01
C ILE A 187 3.22 -0.64 -5.24
N TRP A 188 3.82 -1.57 -5.97
CA TRP A 188 4.44 -2.77 -5.41
C TRP A 188 5.88 -2.94 -5.92
N PHE A 189 6.82 -2.24 -5.30
CA PHE A 189 8.25 -2.31 -5.64
C PHE A 189 9.02 -3.30 -4.75
N SER A 190 8.41 -4.46 -4.47
CA SER A 190 9.00 -5.46 -3.59
C SER A 190 8.72 -6.87 -4.08
N LYS A 191 9.70 -7.75 -3.97
CA LYS A 191 9.53 -9.19 -4.20
C LYS A 191 9.14 -9.89 -2.90
N ARG A 192 8.03 -9.44 -2.31
CA ARG A 192 7.50 -9.97 -1.04
C ARG A 192 6.13 -10.59 -1.25
N GLU A 193 5.82 -11.54 -0.40
CA GLU A 193 4.50 -12.16 -0.34
C GLU A 193 3.44 -11.14 0.09
N MET A 194 2.28 -11.17 -0.55
CA MET A 194 1.10 -10.47 -0.07
C MET A 194 0.67 -11.08 1.26
N ASN A 195 0.43 -10.25 2.26
CA ASN A 195 0.05 -10.69 3.59
C ASN A 195 -1.37 -10.22 3.91
N PHE A 196 -1.90 -10.62 5.07
CA PHE A 196 -3.27 -10.31 5.48
C PHE A 196 -3.62 -8.81 5.44
N TYR A 197 -2.70 -7.92 5.80
CA TYR A 197 -2.98 -6.47 5.78
C TYR A 197 -3.05 -5.90 4.38
N HIS A 198 -2.13 -6.33 3.51
CA HIS A 198 -2.17 -5.98 2.10
C HIS A 198 -3.46 -6.49 1.46
N PHE A 199 -3.82 -7.75 1.76
CA PHE A 199 -5.07 -8.34 1.33
C PHE A 199 -6.27 -7.52 1.76
N LEU A 200 -6.34 -7.16 3.05
CA LEU A 200 -7.43 -6.37 3.60
C LEU A 200 -7.57 -5.00 2.91
N SER A 201 -6.46 -4.33 2.63
CA SER A 201 -6.41 -3.08 1.87
C SER A 201 -7.02 -3.26 0.47
N PHE A 202 -6.58 -4.29 -0.27
CA PHE A 202 -7.11 -4.58 -1.61
C PHE A 202 -8.60 -4.92 -1.61
N ILE A 203 -9.07 -5.78 -0.70
CA ILE A 203 -10.50 -6.10 -0.57
C ILE A 203 -11.32 -4.86 -0.26
N SER A 204 -10.83 -4.00 0.64
CA SER A 204 -11.53 -2.77 1.00
C SER A 204 -11.68 -1.82 -0.19
N ALA A 205 -10.67 -1.73 -1.06
CA ALA A 205 -10.74 -0.95 -2.29
C ALA A 205 -11.76 -1.54 -3.27
N LEU A 206 -11.72 -2.86 -3.52
CA LEU A 206 -12.69 -3.53 -4.39
C LEU A 206 -14.13 -3.33 -3.88
N LYS A 207 -14.35 -3.37 -2.57
CA LYS A 207 -15.69 -3.24 -1.95
C LYS A 207 -16.21 -1.81 -1.94
N HIS A 208 -15.39 -0.85 -1.56
CA HIS A 208 -15.84 0.51 -1.24
C HIS A 208 -15.49 1.56 -2.29
N ILE A 209 -14.44 1.33 -3.10
CA ILE A 209 -14.18 2.13 -4.30
C ILE A 209 -14.92 1.52 -5.49
N ASN A 210 -14.97 0.18 -5.58
CA ASN A 210 -15.48 -0.55 -6.74
C ASN A 210 -14.89 0.02 -8.05
N PRO A 211 -13.55 -0.01 -8.20
CA PRO A 211 -12.89 0.69 -9.30
C PRO A 211 -13.25 0.04 -10.64
N CYS A 212 -13.22 0.81 -11.73
CA CYS A 212 -13.30 0.24 -13.07
C CYS A 212 -12.07 -0.63 -13.39
N LEU A 213 -10.88 -0.19 -12.95
CA LEU A 213 -9.61 -0.89 -13.05
C LEU A 213 -8.83 -0.78 -11.74
N LEU A 214 -8.28 -1.90 -11.28
CA LEU A 214 -7.32 -1.93 -10.18
C LEU A 214 -5.93 -2.18 -10.75
N LEU A 215 -5.09 -1.15 -10.77
CA LEU A 215 -3.77 -1.20 -11.37
C LEU A 215 -2.69 -1.37 -10.30
N VAL A 216 -1.90 -2.44 -10.41
CA VAL A 216 -0.76 -2.72 -9.54
C VAL A 216 0.53 -2.42 -10.30
N HIS A 217 1.13 -1.28 -9.99
CA HIS A 217 2.35 -0.79 -10.63
C HIS A 217 3.60 -1.41 -10.01
N GLY A 218 4.48 -1.97 -10.83
CA GLY A 218 5.73 -2.58 -10.40
C GLY A 218 5.76 -4.09 -10.55
N GLU A 219 6.35 -4.74 -9.55
CA GLU A 219 6.47 -6.19 -9.47
C GLU A 219 5.11 -6.83 -9.17
N VAL A 220 4.93 -8.08 -9.59
CA VAL A 220 3.72 -8.84 -9.30
C VAL A 220 3.85 -9.42 -7.87
N PRO A 221 2.89 -9.17 -6.95
CA PRO A 221 2.86 -9.85 -5.67
C PRO A 221 2.74 -11.37 -5.83
N TYR A 222 3.00 -12.13 -4.77
CA TYR A 222 2.79 -13.58 -4.76
C TYR A 222 2.20 -14.04 -3.43
N GLY A 223 1.81 -15.31 -3.35
CA GLY A 223 1.25 -15.93 -2.16
C GLY A 223 -0.26 -16.10 -2.22
N LEU A 224 -0.79 -16.84 -1.24
CA LEU A 224 -2.19 -17.29 -1.18
C LEU A 224 -3.18 -16.12 -1.32
N TYR A 225 -2.91 -15.02 -0.63
CA TYR A 225 -3.73 -13.81 -0.69
C TYR A 225 -3.76 -13.15 -2.05
N TRP A 226 -2.61 -13.10 -2.74
CA TRP A 226 -2.54 -12.52 -4.07
C TRP A 226 -3.27 -13.37 -5.10
N GLU A 227 -3.07 -14.68 -5.05
CA GLU A 227 -3.79 -15.63 -5.91
C GLU A 227 -5.31 -15.43 -5.78
N TYR A 228 -5.79 -15.23 -4.56
CA TYR A 228 -7.20 -14.99 -4.30
C TYR A 228 -7.69 -13.65 -4.83
N ILE A 229 -6.93 -12.56 -4.65
CA ILE A 229 -7.25 -11.28 -5.27
C ILE A 229 -7.34 -11.41 -6.80
N VAL A 230 -6.40 -12.13 -7.43
CA VAL A 230 -6.43 -12.34 -8.89
C VAL A 230 -7.64 -13.17 -9.31
N LEU A 231 -8.06 -14.17 -8.54
CA LEU A 231 -9.26 -14.94 -8.87
C LEU A 231 -10.53 -14.08 -8.86
N ILE A 232 -10.70 -13.22 -7.86
CA ILE A 232 -11.95 -12.47 -7.67
C ILE A 232 -12.00 -11.17 -8.47
N ALA A 233 -10.86 -10.49 -8.64
CA ALA A 233 -10.83 -9.16 -9.23
C ALA A 233 -10.66 -9.21 -10.73
N ASN A 234 -11.78 -9.22 -11.47
CA ASN A 234 -11.70 -9.37 -12.92
C ASN A 234 -10.98 -8.22 -13.65
N ASN A 235 -10.97 -7.06 -13.02
CA ASN A 235 -10.40 -5.81 -13.48
C ASN A 235 -9.01 -5.49 -12.92
N ILE A 236 -8.33 -6.46 -12.28
CA ILE A 236 -6.96 -6.26 -11.80
C ILE A 236 -5.93 -6.46 -12.92
N ILE A 237 -5.02 -5.51 -13.06
CA ILE A 237 -3.96 -5.52 -14.08
C ILE A 237 -2.63 -5.16 -13.44
N ASN A 238 -1.58 -5.93 -13.76
CA ASN A 238 -0.24 -5.51 -13.43
C ASN A 238 0.28 -4.51 -14.47
N VAL A 239 0.78 -3.38 -14.00
CA VAL A 239 1.42 -2.36 -14.82
C VAL A 239 2.93 -2.43 -14.60
N LYS A 240 3.68 -2.83 -15.63
CA LYS A 240 5.14 -2.96 -15.55
C LYS A 240 5.76 -1.58 -15.42
N MET A 241 6.33 -1.29 -14.26
CA MET A 241 6.96 -0.03 -13.92
C MET A 241 8.21 -0.28 -13.10
N GLU A 242 9.34 0.26 -13.54
CA GLU A 242 10.56 0.22 -12.75
C GLU A 242 10.52 1.28 -11.63
N PRO A 243 11.03 0.99 -10.41
CA PRO A 243 11.11 1.98 -9.34
C PRO A 243 11.96 3.19 -9.77
N PRO A 244 11.48 4.44 -9.62
CA PRO A 244 12.28 5.61 -9.92
C PRO A 244 13.58 5.62 -9.10
N THR A 245 14.74 5.63 -9.76
CA THR A 245 16.05 5.64 -9.08
C THR A 245 16.65 7.04 -8.95
N GLU A 246 16.07 8.02 -9.64
CA GLU A 246 16.51 9.41 -9.65
C GLU A 246 15.33 10.36 -9.86
N ILE A 247 15.41 11.56 -9.29
CA ILE A 247 14.52 12.69 -9.61
C ILE A 247 15.34 14.00 -9.62
N PHE A 248 15.24 14.77 -10.72
CA PHE A 248 16.02 16.01 -10.95
C PHE A 248 17.52 15.90 -10.64
N GLY A 249 18.21 14.84 -11.12
CA GLY A 249 19.64 14.66 -10.86
C GLY A 249 19.97 14.11 -9.46
N LYS A 250 18.96 13.82 -8.62
CA LYS A 250 19.15 13.33 -7.24
C LYS A 250 18.78 11.86 -7.11
N LYS A 251 19.74 11.03 -6.72
CA LYS A 251 19.52 9.60 -6.48
C LYS A 251 18.51 9.33 -5.36
N ILE A 252 17.55 8.46 -5.63
CA ILE A 252 16.57 7.96 -4.67
C ILE A 252 17.01 6.58 -4.20
N GLY A 253 17.37 6.44 -2.92
CA GLY A 253 17.96 5.21 -2.40
C GLY A 253 17.04 4.33 -1.55
N ARG A 254 15.82 4.79 -1.23
CA ARG A 254 14.87 4.08 -0.37
C ARG A 254 13.60 3.77 -1.15
N VAL A 255 13.13 2.54 -1.11
CA VAL A 255 11.94 2.09 -1.86
C VAL A 255 10.70 2.93 -1.53
N GLU A 256 10.58 3.40 -0.29
CA GLU A 256 9.48 4.28 0.11
C GLU A 256 9.52 5.62 -0.62
N HIS A 257 10.70 6.21 -0.76
CA HIS A 257 10.86 7.46 -1.51
C HIS A 257 10.68 7.22 -3.03
N GLN A 258 10.98 6.02 -3.53
CA GLN A 258 10.70 5.64 -4.92
C GLN A 258 9.18 5.57 -5.15
N ALA A 259 8.44 4.98 -4.21
CA ALA A 259 6.99 4.96 -4.21
C ALA A 259 6.38 6.36 -4.06
N ASP A 260 6.98 7.24 -3.25
CA ASP A 260 6.58 8.65 -3.13
C ASP A 260 6.64 9.40 -4.47
N VAL A 261 7.67 9.15 -5.28
CA VAL A 261 7.78 9.73 -6.62
C VAL A 261 6.82 9.04 -7.60
N ALA A 262 6.82 7.71 -7.60
CA ALA A 262 6.02 6.93 -8.54
C ALA A 262 4.52 7.21 -8.41
N ARG A 263 3.97 7.37 -7.20
CA ARG A 263 2.54 7.68 -7.02
C ARG A 263 2.15 9.00 -7.67
N LEU A 264 3.01 10.02 -7.57
CA LEU A 264 2.79 11.31 -8.21
C LEU A 264 2.90 11.21 -9.74
N LEU A 265 3.83 10.41 -10.25
CA LEU A 265 3.96 10.18 -11.70
C LEU A 265 2.74 9.45 -12.26
N VAL A 266 2.26 8.40 -11.58
CA VAL A 266 1.07 7.63 -11.95
C VAL A 266 -0.16 8.53 -11.96
N LEU A 267 -0.42 9.26 -10.86
CA LEU A 267 -1.58 10.16 -10.76
C LEU A 267 -1.49 11.32 -11.76
N LYS A 268 -0.29 11.82 -12.06
CA LYS A 268 -0.11 12.84 -13.10
C LYS A 268 -0.51 12.32 -14.48
N GLU A 269 -0.20 11.06 -14.77
CA GLU A 269 -0.51 10.46 -16.06
C GLU A 269 -1.99 10.08 -16.19
N TYR A 270 -2.51 9.35 -15.20
CA TYR A 270 -3.79 8.65 -15.31
C TYR A 270 -4.88 9.24 -14.42
N GLY A 271 -4.55 10.18 -13.53
CA GLY A 271 -5.44 10.56 -12.43
C GLY A 271 -5.68 9.37 -11.53
N GLY A 272 -6.87 9.30 -10.94
CA GLY A 272 -7.34 8.16 -10.18
C GLY A 272 -7.17 8.31 -8.67
N ILE A 273 -7.22 7.16 -8.00
CA ILE A 273 -7.19 7.01 -6.55
C ILE A 273 -5.96 6.17 -6.21
N TYR A 274 -4.93 6.79 -5.66
CA TYR A 274 -3.76 6.08 -5.16
C TYR A 274 -3.97 5.61 -3.73
N LEU A 275 -3.54 4.39 -3.42
CA LEU A 275 -3.50 3.82 -2.08
C LEU A 275 -2.10 3.26 -1.75
N ASP A 276 -1.60 3.56 -0.55
CA ASP A 276 -0.54 2.78 0.07
C ASP A 276 -1.05 1.34 0.29
N THR A 277 -0.15 0.36 0.22
CA THR A 277 -0.53 -1.07 0.24
C THR A 277 -1.19 -1.54 1.53
N ASP A 278 -1.17 -0.72 2.58
CA ASP A 278 -1.78 -0.96 3.89
C ASP A 278 -2.76 0.15 4.29
N GLU A 279 -3.35 0.83 3.29
CA GLU A 279 -4.44 1.79 3.44
C GLU A 279 -5.79 1.06 3.24
N VAL A 280 -6.65 1.07 4.26
CA VAL A 280 -7.95 0.36 4.24
C VAL A 280 -9.10 1.35 4.08
N ILE A 281 -9.88 1.24 3.00
CA ILE A 281 -11.06 2.07 2.75
C ILE A 281 -12.25 1.56 3.56
N LEU A 282 -12.99 2.46 4.20
CA LEU A 282 -14.10 2.11 5.10
C LEU A 282 -15.48 2.50 4.57
N ARG A 283 -15.54 3.33 3.53
CA ARG A 283 -16.77 3.79 2.89
C ARG A 283 -16.49 4.37 1.50
N SER A 284 -17.56 4.62 0.73
CA SER A 284 -17.47 5.28 -0.58
C SER A 284 -16.68 6.59 -0.52
N LEU A 285 -15.89 6.84 -1.56
CA LEU A 285 -15.15 8.08 -1.79
C LEU A 285 -15.84 8.99 -2.82
N GLU A 286 -17.04 8.63 -3.28
CA GLU A 286 -17.76 9.29 -4.39
C GLU A 286 -17.91 10.80 -4.19
N ASP A 287 -18.19 11.25 -2.97
CA ASP A 287 -18.32 12.66 -2.61
C ASP A 287 -17.01 13.45 -2.67
N LEU A 288 -15.87 12.77 -2.81
CA LEU A 288 -14.55 13.37 -2.98
C LEU A 288 -14.08 13.36 -4.44
N MET A 289 -14.80 12.68 -5.34
CA MET A 289 -14.38 12.48 -6.74
C MET A 289 -14.61 13.70 -7.63
N ASP A 290 -15.37 14.69 -7.19
CA ASP A 290 -15.60 15.95 -7.91
C ASP A 290 -14.48 16.98 -7.72
N TYR A 291 -13.61 16.79 -6.73
CA TYR A 291 -12.46 17.66 -6.52
C TYR A 291 -11.29 17.24 -7.42
N ASN A 292 -10.61 18.23 -8.03
CA ASN A 292 -9.49 17.95 -8.92
C ASN A 292 -8.29 17.26 -8.23
N PHE A 293 -8.12 17.50 -6.93
CA PHE A 293 -7.06 16.90 -6.13
C PHE A 293 -7.49 16.87 -4.67
N THR A 294 -7.38 15.71 -4.00
CA THR A 294 -7.76 15.57 -2.59
C THR A 294 -6.66 14.88 -1.79
N LEU A 295 -6.35 15.47 -0.63
CA LEU A 295 -5.50 14.89 0.41
C LEU A 295 -6.21 14.97 1.77
N SER A 296 -5.60 14.40 2.80
CA SER A 296 -6.07 14.46 4.18
C SER A 296 -4.93 14.83 5.12
N HIS A 297 -5.25 15.52 6.22
CA HIS A 297 -4.28 15.73 7.30
C HIS A 297 -3.82 14.40 7.93
N ALA A 298 -2.51 14.14 7.96
CA ALA A 298 -1.96 13.05 8.77
C ALA A 298 -1.84 13.45 10.25
N THR A 299 -1.40 14.68 10.47
CA THR A 299 -1.35 15.40 11.75
C THR A 299 -1.67 16.87 11.48
N ASP A 300 -1.62 17.72 12.50
CA ASP A 300 -1.87 19.17 12.32
C ASP A 300 -0.83 19.87 11.43
N ASN A 301 0.36 19.28 11.26
CA ASN A 301 1.49 19.91 10.56
C ASN A 301 1.91 19.18 9.27
N ASN A 302 1.18 18.15 8.84
CA ASN A 302 1.49 17.40 7.62
C ASN A 302 0.23 16.80 6.98
N LEU A 303 0.31 16.60 5.66
CA LEU A 303 -0.70 15.87 4.89
C LEU A 303 -0.25 14.42 4.71
N SER A 304 -1.20 13.49 4.72
CA SER A 304 -0.99 12.10 4.33
C SER A 304 -0.88 12.00 2.82
N ASN A 305 0.03 11.14 2.34
CA ASN A 305 0.14 10.76 0.94
C ASN A 305 -0.21 9.27 0.71
N GLY A 306 -0.78 8.61 1.72
CA GLY A 306 -1.20 7.19 1.65
C GLY A 306 -2.53 6.96 0.95
N LEU A 307 -3.39 7.99 0.88
CA LEU A 307 -4.58 8.02 0.02
C LEU A 307 -4.63 9.37 -0.69
N ILE A 308 -4.66 9.35 -2.02
CA ILE A 308 -4.68 10.55 -2.87
C ILE A 308 -5.70 10.36 -3.98
N LEU A 309 -6.57 11.34 -4.18
CA LEU A 309 -7.47 11.38 -5.34
C LEU A 309 -7.01 12.51 -6.26
N SER A 310 -6.99 12.29 -7.57
CA SER A 310 -6.51 13.28 -8.53
C SER A 310 -7.17 13.14 -9.89
N THR A 311 -7.44 14.26 -10.55
CA THR A 311 -7.57 14.29 -12.01
C THR A 311 -6.22 13.97 -12.66
N PRO A 312 -6.18 13.46 -13.89
CA PRO A 312 -4.93 13.44 -14.65
C PRO A 312 -4.39 14.87 -14.80
N ASN A 313 -3.07 15.00 -14.78
CA ASN A 313 -2.33 16.25 -14.92
C ASN A 313 -2.76 17.39 -13.96
N ALA A 314 -3.21 17.07 -12.75
CA ALA A 314 -3.56 18.09 -11.75
C ALA A 314 -2.38 19.05 -11.47
N THR A 315 -2.66 20.36 -11.45
CA THR A 315 -1.65 21.41 -11.26
C THR A 315 -0.91 21.25 -9.93
N PHE A 316 -1.61 20.82 -8.87
CA PHE A 316 -0.99 20.58 -7.56
C PHE A 316 0.13 19.53 -7.63
N ILE A 317 -0.07 18.43 -8.37
CA ILE A 317 0.98 17.41 -8.57
C ILE A 317 2.21 18.01 -9.23
N SER A 318 2.03 18.89 -10.22
CA SER A 318 3.16 19.51 -10.90
C SER A 318 3.97 20.41 -9.96
N HIS A 319 3.33 21.19 -9.09
CA HIS A 319 4.03 21.95 -8.04
C HIS A 319 4.72 21.04 -7.01
N TRP A 320 4.09 19.92 -6.65
CA TRP A 320 4.65 18.96 -5.73
C TRP A 320 5.89 18.29 -6.30
N LEU A 321 5.82 17.75 -7.51
CA LEU A 321 6.96 17.20 -8.24
C LEU A 321 8.08 18.25 -8.38
N ASP A 322 7.77 19.50 -8.74
CA ASP A 322 8.77 20.56 -8.83
C ASP A 322 9.54 20.80 -7.51
N GLY A 323 8.90 20.59 -6.36
CA GLY A 323 9.56 20.66 -5.06
C GLY A 323 10.61 19.58 -4.82
N TYR A 324 10.59 18.46 -5.57
CA TYR A 324 11.66 17.45 -5.52
C TYR A 324 12.99 17.94 -6.12
N LYS A 325 13.06 19.12 -6.74
CA LYS A 325 14.35 19.75 -7.13
C LYS A 325 15.28 19.94 -5.92
N THR A 326 14.74 20.07 -4.71
CA THR A 326 15.48 20.16 -3.43
C THR A 326 15.56 18.83 -2.68
N TYR A 327 15.27 17.70 -3.35
CA TYR A 327 15.20 16.39 -2.71
C TYR A 327 16.45 16.04 -1.92
N ASN A 328 16.23 15.60 -0.68
CA ASN A 328 17.26 15.17 0.24
C ASN A 328 16.91 13.81 0.85
N LYS A 329 17.67 12.78 0.47
CA LYS A 329 17.50 11.39 0.95
C LYS A 329 17.55 11.22 2.48
N ALA A 330 18.12 12.18 3.22
CA ALA A 330 18.18 12.14 4.68
C ALA A 330 16.86 12.55 5.35
N GLN A 331 15.98 13.26 4.64
CA GLN A 331 14.71 13.74 5.16
C GLN A 331 13.58 12.78 4.78
N TRP A 332 13.18 11.93 5.74
CA TRP A 332 12.18 10.89 5.52
C TRP A 332 10.81 11.44 5.04
N ALA A 333 10.25 12.40 5.77
CA ALA A 333 8.87 12.83 5.59
C ALA A 333 8.74 14.13 4.77
N HIS A 334 9.86 14.78 4.43
CA HIS A 334 9.83 16.16 3.98
C HIS A 334 9.10 16.30 2.65
N HIS A 335 9.57 15.61 1.61
CA HIS A 335 8.93 15.69 0.29
C HIS A 335 7.62 14.92 0.20
N SER A 336 7.37 13.95 1.07
CA SER A 336 6.17 13.12 1.05
C SER A 336 4.97 13.66 1.84
N THR A 337 5.21 14.42 2.91
CA THR A 337 4.11 14.85 3.82
C THR A 337 4.20 16.31 4.28
N ILE A 338 5.40 16.87 4.43
CA ILE A 338 5.60 18.26 4.90
C ILE A 338 5.49 19.24 3.74
N LEU A 339 6.14 18.96 2.61
CA LEU A 339 6.10 19.76 1.39
C LEU A 339 4.66 19.92 0.86
N PRO A 340 3.83 18.87 0.70
CA PRO A 340 2.45 19.07 0.26
C PRO A 340 1.65 19.94 1.24
N ASN A 341 1.91 19.86 2.55
CA ASN A 341 1.29 20.75 3.53
C ASN A 341 1.75 22.21 3.36
N GLN A 342 3.02 22.47 3.03
CA GLN A 342 3.48 23.82 2.71
C GLN A 342 2.87 24.36 1.41
N LEU A 343 2.77 23.50 0.39
CA LEU A 343 2.17 23.83 -0.89
C LEU A 343 0.66 24.10 -0.77
N SER A 344 -0.04 23.42 0.14
CA SER A 344 -1.46 23.66 0.35
C SER A 344 -1.76 25.05 0.90
N PHE A 345 -0.90 25.60 1.77
CA PHE A 345 -1.01 27.00 2.19
C PHE A 345 -0.71 27.98 1.06
N LYS A 346 0.22 27.62 0.16
CA LYS A 346 0.60 28.48 -0.96
C LYS A 346 -0.45 28.47 -2.08
N TYR A 347 -1.09 27.33 -2.31
CA TYR A 347 -2.04 27.10 -3.39
C TYR A 347 -3.33 26.44 -2.89
N PRO A 348 -4.08 27.08 -1.97
CA PRO A 348 -5.24 26.45 -1.32
C PRO A 348 -6.40 26.18 -2.28
N HIS A 349 -6.44 26.83 -3.45
CA HIS A 349 -7.46 26.63 -4.47
C HIS A 349 -7.20 25.43 -5.39
N LEU A 350 -6.03 24.77 -5.28
CA LEU A 350 -5.65 23.66 -6.16
C LEU A 350 -6.00 22.28 -5.59
N LEU A 351 -6.47 22.20 -4.35
CA LEU A 351 -6.80 20.95 -3.70
C LEU A 351 -7.92 21.11 -2.67
N HIS A 352 -8.68 20.03 -2.48
CA HIS A 352 -9.50 19.80 -1.31
C HIS A 352 -8.68 19.10 -0.23
N ILE A 353 -8.91 19.47 1.03
CA ILE A 353 -8.22 18.84 2.16
C ILE A 353 -9.29 18.30 3.10
N GLU A 354 -9.38 16.98 3.09
CA GLU A 354 -10.07 16.26 4.14
C GLU A 354 -9.36 16.50 5.47
N ASN A 355 -10.13 16.50 6.56
CA ASN A 355 -9.53 16.47 7.89
C ASN A 355 -8.80 15.12 8.08
N LYS A 356 -8.54 14.68 9.31
CA LYS A 356 -7.80 13.44 9.61
C LYS A 356 -8.57 12.14 9.26
N THR A 357 -9.49 12.16 8.30
CA THR A 357 -10.43 11.08 7.95
C THR A 357 -9.81 9.99 7.06
N PHE A 358 -8.62 10.20 6.47
CA PHE A 358 -7.94 9.14 5.71
C PHE A 358 -7.04 8.27 6.59
N VAL A 359 -6.46 8.81 7.66
CA VAL A 359 -5.37 8.09 8.37
C VAL A 359 -5.46 8.12 9.89
N ARG A 360 -6.63 8.42 10.48
CA ARG A 360 -6.77 8.40 11.94
C ARG A 360 -7.27 7.02 12.42
N PRO A 361 -6.64 6.38 13.42
CA PRO A 361 -5.49 6.84 14.20
C PRO A 361 -4.19 6.91 13.41
N ASN A 362 -3.40 7.98 13.62
CA ASN A 362 -2.16 8.20 12.87
C ASN A 362 -0.96 7.46 13.50
N TYR A 363 0.23 7.61 12.89
CA TYR A 363 1.46 6.93 13.31
C TYR A 363 1.92 7.21 14.76
N THR A 364 1.42 8.28 15.40
CA THR A 364 1.70 8.57 16.82
C THR A 364 0.69 7.92 17.77
N GLN A 365 -0.39 7.37 17.23
CA GLN A 365 -1.55 6.84 17.94
C GLN A 365 -1.72 5.33 17.69
N LEU A 366 -0.65 4.61 17.35
CA LEU A 366 -0.69 3.16 17.07
C LEU A 366 -1.39 2.31 18.14
N PRO A 367 -1.34 2.61 19.46
CA PRO A 367 -2.14 1.88 20.44
C PRO A 367 -3.66 1.94 20.18
N LEU A 368 -4.18 3.00 19.56
CA LEU A 368 -5.58 3.09 19.14
C LEU A 368 -5.92 2.15 17.98
N LEU A 369 -4.95 1.67 17.21
CA LEU A 369 -5.15 0.66 16.17
C LEU A 369 -5.08 -0.75 16.75
N PHE A 370 -4.01 -1.04 17.49
CA PHE A 370 -3.63 -2.43 17.79
C PHE A 370 -3.90 -2.89 19.23
N GLN A 371 -4.21 -1.97 20.16
CA GLN A 371 -4.36 -2.29 21.60
C GLN A 371 -5.62 -1.72 22.23
N LYS A 372 -6.28 -0.78 21.56
CA LYS A 372 -7.47 -0.07 22.02
C LYS A 372 -8.49 0.01 20.89
N ASN A 373 -9.62 0.64 21.19
CA ASN A 373 -10.68 0.88 20.25
C ASN A 373 -10.75 2.36 19.90
N PHE A 374 -11.08 2.64 18.64
CA PHE A 374 -11.24 3.95 18.08
C PHE A 374 -12.55 4.01 17.29
N ASN A 375 -13.30 5.09 17.43
CA ASN A 375 -14.49 5.33 16.65
C ASN A 375 -14.09 5.83 15.26
N TRP A 376 -14.12 4.92 14.29
CA TRP A 376 -13.78 5.19 12.89
C TRP A 376 -15.00 5.45 11.99
N SER A 377 -16.20 5.66 12.54
CA SER A 377 -17.43 5.91 11.74
C SER A 377 -17.36 7.11 10.78
N LYS A 378 -16.44 8.05 11.03
CA LYS A 378 -16.24 9.24 10.19
C LYS A 378 -15.07 9.12 9.23
N ASN A 379 -14.32 8.01 9.29
CA ASN A 379 -13.19 7.81 8.42
C ASN A 379 -13.63 7.38 7.03
N TYR A 380 -12.97 7.90 6.01
CA TYR A 380 -12.96 7.30 4.68
C TYR A 380 -11.99 6.13 4.61
N ALA A 381 -10.86 6.23 5.32
CA ALA A 381 -9.84 5.21 5.35
C ALA A 381 -9.08 5.15 6.68
N ILE A 382 -8.29 4.09 6.85
CA ILE A 382 -7.30 3.93 7.90
C ILE A 382 -6.02 3.36 7.31
N HIS A 383 -4.91 4.07 7.55
CA HIS A 383 -3.57 3.55 7.31
C HIS A 383 -3.12 2.66 8.47
N LEU A 384 -2.76 1.41 8.18
CA LEU A 384 -2.43 0.42 9.21
C LEU A 384 -1.01 0.56 9.77
N TYR A 385 -0.11 1.24 9.06
CA TYR A 385 1.29 1.43 9.47
C TYR A 385 1.99 0.11 9.80
N ILE A 386 1.80 -0.93 8.99
CA ILE A 386 2.23 -2.30 9.30
C ILE A 386 3.75 -2.43 9.49
N ARG A 387 4.53 -1.46 9.01
CA ARG A 387 5.98 -1.34 9.28
C ARG A 387 6.32 -1.31 10.77
N TYR A 388 5.43 -0.77 11.61
CA TYR A 388 5.61 -0.69 13.06
C TYR A 388 4.95 -1.86 13.79
N TYR A 389 4.20 -2.70 13.07
CA TYR A 389 3.46 -3.82 13.62
C TYR A 389 4.08 -5.15 13.17
N LYS A 390 4.82 -5.79 14.08
CA LYS A 390 5.63 -6.99 13.76
C LYS A 390 4.84 -8.31 13.71
N ARG A 391 3.51 -8.28 13.86
CA ARG A 391 2.67 -9.48 13.97
C ARG A 391 1.73 -9.57 12.78
N MET A 392 1.40 -10.80 12.40
CA MET A 392 0.47 -11.09 11.30
C MET A 392 -0.84 -11.60 11.88
N HIS A 393 -1.93 -10.88 11.62
CA HIS A 393 -3.28 -11.35 11.88
C HIS A 393 -3.75 -12.30 10.77
N THR A 394 -4.78 -13.09 11.05
CA THR A 394 -5.38 -14.04 10.12
C THR A 394 -6.90 -13.89 10.12
N PHE A 395 -7.59 -14.61 9.25
CA PHE A 395 -9.06 -14.62 9.23
C PHE A 395 -9.66 -15.12 10.55
N ILE A 396 -8.96 -16.02 11.25
CA ILE A 396 -9.45 -16.65 12.47
C ILE A 396 -9.34 -15.72 13.68
N ASP A 397 -8.22 -15.01 13.84
CA ASP A 397 -8.01 -14.20 15.03
C ASP A 397 -8.82 -12.89 14.98
N VAL A 398 -8.93 -12.26 13.81
CA VAL A 398 -9.66 -11.00 13.65
C VAL A 398 -11.14 -11.13 13.97
N ARG A 399 -11.75 -12.31 13.81
CA ARG A 399 -13.12 -12.61 14.26
C ARG A 399 -13.35 -12.28 15.73
N ARG A 400 -12.31 -12.40 16.56
CA ARG A 400 -12.41 -12.25 18.03
C ARG A 400 -11.44 -11.23 18.61
N LEU A 401 -10.69 -10.54 17.75
CA LEU A 401 -9.74 -9.52 18.14
C LEU A 401 -10.46 -8.24 18.59
N LYS A 402 -10.44 -7.96 19.89
CA LYS A 402 -11.14 -6.81 20.50
C LYS A 402 -10.29 -5.53 20.43
N THR A 403 -9.99 -5.09 19.21
CA THR A 403 -9.24 -3.86 18.93
C THR A 403 -9.83 -3.16 17.71
N THR A 404 -9.40 -1.93 17.43
CA THR A 404 -9.73 -1.25 16.17
C THR A 404 -9.36 -2.08 14.96
N MET A 405 -8.13 -2.63 14.89
CA MET A 405 -7.67 -3.51 13.81
C MET A 405 -8.64 -4.68 13.60
N GLY A 406 -9.06 -5.34 14.68
CA GLY A 406 -10.05 -6.42 14.58
C GLY A 406 -11.40 -5.94 14.05
N SER A 407 -11.90 -4.82 14.56
CA SER A 407 -13.19 -4.26 14.09
C SER A 407 -13.17 -3.83 12.63
N VAL A 408 -12.06 -3.26 12.15
CA VAL A 408 -11.88 -2.89 10.75
C VAL A 408 -11.83 -4.14 9.88
N ALA A 409 -11.03 -5.14 10.27
CA ALA A 409 -10.95 -6.40 9.52
C ALA A 409 -12.32 -7.08 9.41
N ARG A 410 -13.07 -7.17 10.50
CA ARG A 410 -14.42 -7.76 10.47
C ARG A 410 -15.41 -6.95 9.66
N TYR A 411 -15.30 -5.62 9.67
CA TYR A 411 -16.20 -4.77 8.88
C TYR A 411 -15.99 -5.00 7.38
N ILE A 412 -14.73 -5.09 6.94
CA ILE A 412 -14.41 -5.35 5.54
C ILE A 412 -14.79 -6.78 5.14
N LEU A 413 -14.46 -7.79 5.96
CA LEU A 413 -14.60 -9.20 5.61
C LEU A 413 -15.99 -9.79 5.92
N TYR A 414 -16.70 -9.26 6.92
CA TYR A 414 -17.93 -9.88 7.47
C TYR A 414 -19.06 -8.87 7.70
N ASP A 415 -18.94 -7.64 7.19
CA ASP A 415 -19.97 -6.58 7.28
C ASP A 415 -20.39 -6.23 8.72
N THR A 416 -19.49 -6.43 9.70
CA THR A 416 -19.75 -6.11 11.10
C THR A 416 -18.51 -5.61 11.83
N LYS A 417 -18.67 -4.62 12.72
CA LYS A 417 -17.61 -4.21 13.65
C LYS A 417 -17.55 -5.09 14.90
N GLU A 418 -18.64 -5.79 15.21
CA GLU A 418 -18.76 -6.62 16.42
C GLU A 418 -18.00 -7.93 16.29
N LEU A 419 -17.76 -8.61 17.42
CA LEU A 419 -17.08 -9.90 17.42
C LEU A 419 -17.92 -10.96 16.69
N CYS A 420 -17.28 -11.98 16.16
CA CYS A 420 -17.95 -13.15 15.60
C CYS A 420 -17.99 -14.26 16.63
N PHE A 421 -19.15 -14.91 16.78
CA PHE A 421 -19.21 -16.26 17.35
C PHE A 421 -19.28 -17.28 16.21
N ASP A 422 -18.71 -18.46 16.43
CA ASP A 422 -18.83 -19.56 15.47
C ASP A 422 -20.15 -20.30 15.75
N ALA A 423 -20.87 -20.63 14.68
CA ALA A 423 -22.15 -21.33 14.75
C ALA A 423 -22.01 -22.76 15.26
#